data_AF-A0A2V7HF21-F1
#
_entry.id   AF-A0A2V7HF21-F1
#
_cell.length_a   1.000
_cell.length_b   1.000
_cell.length_c   1.000
_cell.angle_alpha   90.00
_cell.angle_beta   90.00
_cell.angle_gamma   90.00
#
_symmetry.space_group_name_H-M   'P 1'
#
loop_
_entity.id
_entity.type
_entity.pdbx_description
1 polymer ?
#
loop_
_entity_poly.entity_id
_entity_poly.type
_entity_poly.pdbx_seq_one_letter_code
_entity_poly.pdbx_strand_id
1 'polypeptide(L)'
;MGQARGIKQVGYFDCAGGGQVVVSGTTAYIAHMKPPHGTTIVDISDPAKPRRLAEITLPEGIHSHKVRVVDGVMLVNREGLRGAARGPGFRGGLGVFDVTQPDKPREIAF
;
A
#
# COMPACT_ATOMS: atom_id res chain seq x y z
N MET A 1 0.65 1.78 23.19
CA MET A 1 0.47 0.43 22.57
C MET A 1 -0.97 0.00 22.80
N GLY A 2 -1.60 -0.63 21.80
CA GLY A 2 -2.99 -1.09 21.93
C GLY A 2 -3.13 -2.15 23.02
N GLN A 3 -4.22 -2.12 23.78
CA GLN A 3 -4.60 -3.19 24.68
C GLN A 3 -5.60 -4.11 23.98
N ALA A 4 -5.45 -5.41 24.14
CA ALA A 4 -6.41 -6.38 23.66
C ALA A 4 -6.56 -7.55 24.64
N ARG A 5 -7.74 -8.18 24.66
CA ARG A 5 -8.04 -9.37 25.46
C ARG A 5 -8.39 -10.52 24.53
N GLY A 6 -7.90 -11.72 24.83
CA GLY A 6 -8.15 -12.93 24.02
C GLY A 6 -7.36 -13.04 22.72
N ILE A 7 -6.46 -12.09 22.43
CA ILE A 7 -5.54 -12.14 21.28
C ILE A 7 -4.10 -11.90 21.73
N LYS A 8 -3.14 -12.43 20.98
CA LYS A 8 -1.70 -12.23 21.20
C LYS A 8 -1.09 -11.56 19.97
N GLN A 9 -0.41 -10.44 20.16
CA GLN A 9 0.41 -9.85 19.09
C GLN A 9 1.57 -10.80 18.76
N VAL A 10 1.67 -11.20 17.49
CA VAL A 10 2.74 -12.09 17.01
C VAL A 10 3.88 -11.34 16.32
N GLY A 11 3.62 -10.12 15.84
CA GLY A 11 4.60 -9.26 15.19
C GLY A 11 4.15 -7.81 15.14
N TYR A 12 5.06 -6.95 14.70
CA TYR A 12 4.83 -5.53 14.47
C TYR A 12 5.66 -5.11 13.26
N PHE A 13 5.09 -4.25 12.42
CA PHE A 13 5.79 -3.65 11.30
C PHE A 13 5.53 -2.15 11.30
N ASP A 14 6.59 -1.37 11.45
CA ASP A 14 6.50 0.09 11.42
C ASP A 14 6.39 0.59 9.98
N CYS A 15 5.42 1.43 9.70
CA CYS A 15 5.24 2.08 8.40
C CYS A 15 4.47 3.39 8.57
N ALA A 16 4.34 4.17 7.49
CA ALA A 16 3.70 5.49 7.50
C ALA A 16 2.22 5.50 7.97
N GLY A 17 1.60 4.33 8.18
CA GLY A 17 0.22 4.16 8.64
C GLY A 17 -0.72 3.70 7.53
N GLY A 18 -1.65 2.80 7.84
CA GLY A 18 -2.51 2.16 6.85
C GLY A 18 -3.85 2.88 6.65
N GLY A 19 -4.23 3.08 5.39
CA GLY A 19 -5.63 3.10 4.99
C GLY A 19 -6.15 1.67 4.92
N GLN A 20 -6.21 1.11 3.72
CA GLN A 20 -6.58 -0.29 3.52
C GLN A 20 -5.36 -1.23 3.57
N VAL A 21 -5.54 -2.41 4.16
CA VAL A 21 -4.59 -3.52 4.12
C VAL A 21 -5.24 -4.71 3.43
N VAL A 22 -4.51 -5.34 2.50
CA VAL A 22 -4.92 -6.59 1.84
C VAL A 22 -3.78 -7.60 1.93
N VAL A 23 -4.10 -8.86 2.16
CA VAL A 23 -3.13 -9.97 2.14
C VAL A 23 -3.42 -10.87 0.94
N SER A 24 -2.38 -11.23 0.20
CA SER A 24 -2.41 -12.26 -0.85
C SER A 24 -1.28 -13.24 -0.59
N GLY A 25 -1.63 -14.48 -0.24
CA GLY A 25 -0.65 -15.48 0.20
C GLY A 25 0.13 -14.99 1.43
N THR A 26 1.45 -14.94 1.33
CA THR A 26 2.36 -14.46 2.38
C THR A 26 2.79 -13.00 2.21
N THR A 27 2.05 -12.21 1.42
CA THR A 27 2.38 -10.81 1.16
C THR A 27 1.23 -9.90 1.59
N ALA A 28 1.55 -8.90 2.40
CA ALA A 28 0.65 -7.82 2.77
C ALA A 28 0.91 -6.59 1.90
N TYR A 29 -0.17 -5.94 1.47
CA TYR A 29 -0.18 -4.70 0.70
C TYR A 29 -0.90 -3.65 1.54
N ILE A 30 -0.18 -2.61 1.94
CA ILE A 30 -0.63 -1.59 2.90
C ILE A 30 -0.71 -0.27 2.15
N ALA A 31 -1.92 0.16 1.79
CA ALA A 31 -2.14 1.47 1.21
C ALA A 31 -1.99 2.56 2.29
N HIS A 32 -1.41 3.71 1.95
CA HIS A 32 -1.10 4.77 2.90
C HIS A 32 -1.98 6.01 2.71
N MET A 33 -2.09 6.80 3.78
CA MET A 33 -2.97 7.96 3.78
C MET A 33 -2.30 9.23 3.23
N LYS A 34 -0.99 9.31 3.10
CA LYS A 34 -0.34 10.58 2.74
C LYS A 34 0.90 10.35 1.86
N PRO A 35 1.12 11.22 0.85
CA PRO A 35 2.38 11.25 0.14
C PRO A 35 3.53 11.56 1.12
N PRO A 36 4.76 11.10 0.82
CA PRO A 36 5.14 10.40 -0.40
C PRO A 36 4.73 8.92 -0.42
N HIS A 37 4.12 8.40 0.65
CA HIS A 37 3.80 6.98 0.79
C HIS A 37 2.49 6.63 0.05
N GLY A 38 2.56 5.73 -0.92
CA GLY A 38 1.40 5.21 -1.65
C GLY A 38 0.99 3.84 -1.16
N THR A 39 1.83 2.84 -1.37
CA THR A 39 1.56 1.47 -0.90
C THR A 39 2.86 0.78 -0.53
N THR A 40 2.96 0.27 0.69
CA THR A 40 4.07 -0.59 1.12
C THR A 40 3.68 -2.05 0.93
N ILE A 41 4.58 -2.82 0.31
CA ILE A 41 4.44 -4.26 0.10
C ILE A 41 5.37 -4.96 1.09
N VAL A 42 4.83 -5.91 1.87
CA VAL A 42 5.50 -6.53 3.00
C VAL A 42 5.40 -8.05 2.90
N ASP A 43 6.55 -8.72 3.00
CA ASP A 43 6.63 -10.16 3.22
C ASP A 43 6.23 -10.46 4.68
N ILE A 44 5.22 -11.29 4.84
CA ILE A 44 4.68 -11.74 6.13
C ILE A 44 4.70 -13.28 6.23
N SER A 45 5.59 -13.95 5.49
CA SER A 45 5.78 -15.40 5.55
C SER A 45 6.17 -15.88 6.97
N ASP A 46 7.04 -15.12 7.65
CA ASP A 46 7.23 -15.17 9.10
C ASP A 46 6.50 -13.97 9.74
N PRO A 47 5.33 -14.16 10.36
CA PRO A 47 4.57 -13.06 10.94
C PRO A 47 5.27 -12.41 12.14
N ALA A 48 6.29 -13.05 12.74
CA ALA A 48 7.10 -12.45 13.79
C ALA A 48 8.22 -11.55 13.24
N LYS A 49 8.54 -11.66 11.95
CA LYS A 49 9.61 -10.91 11.27
C LYS A 49 9.15 -10.35 9.91
N PRO A 50 8.11 -9.50 9.90
CA PRO A 50 7.65 -8.87 8.66
C PRO A 50 8.76 -8.02 8.03
N ARG A 51 8.89 -8.09 6.70
CA ARG A 51 9.97 -7.43 5.96
C ARG A 51 9.42 -6.66 4.76
N ARG A 52 9.80 -5.39 4.62
CA ARG A 52 9.46 -4.60 3.44
C ARG A 52 10.07 -5.24 2.19
N LEU A 53 9.23 -5.46 1.17
CA LEU A 53 9.63 -5.90 -0.16
C LEU A 53 9.83 -4.70 -1.09
N ALA A 54 8.83 -3.83 -1.15
CA ALA A 54 8.82 -2.66 -2.02
C ALA A 54 7.92 -1.56 -1.45
N GLU A 55 8.03 -0.37 -2.02
CA GLU A 55 7.18 0.77 -1.69
C GLU A 55 6.88 1.59 -2.94
N ILE A 56 5.59 1.76 -3.23
CA ILE A 56 5.12 2.67 -4.28
C ILE A 56 4.99 4.04 -3.66
N THR A 57 5.71 5.01 -4.22
CA THR A 57 5.64 6.41 -3.81
C THR A 57 4.66 7.20 -4.67
N LEU A 58 4.22 8.33 -4.13
CA LEU A 58 3.31 9.25 -4.81
C LEU A 58 3.89 10.66 -4.82
N PRO A 59 3.61 11.43 -5.89
CA PRO A 59 3.79 12.87 -5.88
C PRO A 59 2.96 13.54 -4.78
N GLU A 60 3.38 14.74 -4.40
CA GLU A 60 2.61 15.63 -3.54
C GLU A 60 1.20 15.90 -4.11
N GLY A 61 0.24 16.08 -3.20
CA GLY A 61 -1.16 16.35 -3.59
C GLY A 61 -1.97 15.13 -4.01
N ILE A 62 -1.39 13.92 -4.02
CA ILE A 62 -2.08 12.66 -4.35
C ILE A 62 -2.29 11.78 -3.11
N HIS A 63 -3.45 11.14 -3.06
CA HIS A 63 -3.93 10.30 -1.98
C HIS A 63 -4.26 8.89 -2.53
N SER A 64 -3.69 7.83 -1.96
CA SER A 64 -3.84 6.43 -2.43
C SER A 64 -4.00 5.44 -1.27
N HIS A 65 -5.15 5.48 -0.61
CA HIS A 65 -5.40 4.72 0.61
C HIS A 65 -6.22 3.44 0.42
N LYS A 66 -6.57 3.10 -0.83
CA LYS A 66 -7.31 1.89 -1.19
C LYS A 66 -6.40 0.97 -2.00
N VAL A 67 -6.44 -0.32 -1.69
CA VAL A 67 -5.69 -1.34 -2.42
C VAL A 67 -6.51 -2.62 -2.56
N ARG A 68 -6.43 -3.27 -3.71
CA ARG A 68 -6.95 -4.63 -3.95
C ARG A 68 -5.92 -5.43 -4.73
N VAL A 69 -5.79 -6.71 -4.42
CA VAL A 69 -4.85 -7.62 -5.09
C VAL A 69 -5.54 -8.95 -5.34
N VAL A 70 -5.49 -9.42 -6.58
CA VAL A 70 -5.97 -10.75 -7.02
C VAL A 70 -5.09 -11.22 -8.17
N ASP A 71 -4.68 -12.49 -8.17
CA ASP A 71 -3.96 -13.15 -9.26
C ASP A 71 -2.74 -12.38 -9.81
N GLY A 72 -1.93 -11.81 -8.91
CA GLY A 72 -0.73 -11.06 -9.27
C GLY A 72 -1.00 -9.67 -9.86
N VAL A 73 -2.25 -9.19 -9.82
CA VAL A 73 -2.62 -7.83 -10.22
C VAL A 73 -3.06 -7.03 -9.00
N MET A 74 -2.51 -5.83 -8.85
CA MET A 74 -2.87 -4.88 -7.80
C MET A 74 -3.52 -3.62 -8.39
N LEU A 75 -4.58 -3.15 -7.74
CA LEU A 75 -5.27 -1.90 -8.03
C LEU A 75 -5.15 -0.95 -6.85
N VAL A 76 -4.81 0.32 -7.12
CA VAL A 76 -4.76 1.40 -6.13
C VAL A 76 -5.48 2.63 -6.64
N ASN A 77 -6.18 3.35 -5.76
CA ASN A 77 -6.80 4.62 -6.13
C ASN A 77 -5.78 5.75 -6.18
N ARG A 78 -5.87 6.67 -7.13
CA ARG A 78 -5.16 7.95 -7.08
C ARG A 78 -6.20 9.07 -7.05
N GLU A 79 -6.34 9.71 -5.90
CA GLU A 79 -7.27 10.81 -5.67
C GLU A 79 -6.50 12.09 -5.35
N GLY A 80 -7.01 13.24 -5.75
CA GLY A 80 -6.43 14.51 -5.34
C GLY A 80 -6.76 14.79 -3.88
N LEU A 81 -5.76 15.19 -3.08
CA LEU A 81 -5.97 15.61 -1.70
C LEU A 81 -6.92 16.82 -1.65
N ARG A 82 -7.92 16.76 -0.77
CA ARG A 82 -8.83 17.90 -0.56
C ARG A 82 -8.03 19.12 -0.07
N GLY A 83 -8.24 20.26 -0.72
CA GLY A 83 -7.55 21.50 -0.38
C GLY A 83 -6.12 21.62 -0.93
N ALA A 84 -5.58 20.57 -1.57
CA ALA A 84 -4.30 20.67 -2.28
C ALA A 84 -4.53 21.12 -3.72
N ALA A 85 -3.64 21.98 -4.23
CA ALA A 85 -3.60 22.28 -5.65
C ALA A 85 -3.27 21.00 -6.42
N ARG A 86 -4.10 20.65 -7.41
CA ARG A 86 -3.77 19.58 -8.35
C ARG A 86 -2.74 20.14 -9.32
N GLY A 87 -1.49 19.70 -9.16
CA GLY A 87 -0.40 20.13 -10.04
C GLY A 87 -0.69 19.82 -11.51
N PRO A 88 -0.04 20.54 -12.45
CA PRO A 88 -0.14 20.22 -13.86
C PRO A 88 0.27 18.77 -14.11
N GLY A 89 -0.55 18.02 -14.85
CA GLY A 89 -0.33 16.60 -15.09
C GLY A 89 -0.88 15.66 -14.00
N PHE A 90 -1.63 16.15 -13.01
CA PHE A 90 -2.38 15.28 -12.10
C PHE A 90 -3.29 14.33 -12.88
N ARG A 91 -3.13 13.03 -12.66
CA ARG A 91 -4.03 12.00 -13.16
C ARG A 91 -4.69 11.32 -11.97
N GLY A 92 -5.99 11.55 -11.82
CA GLY A 92 -6.83 10.78 -10.90
C GLY A 92 -7.33 9.51 -11.59
N GLY A 93 -7.58 8.45 -10.82
CA GLY A 93 -8.03 7.18 -11.38
C GLY A 93 -7.59 5.97 -10.58
N LEU A 94 -7.37 4.85 -11.27
CA LEU A 94 -6.90 3.60 -10.70
C LEU A 94 -5.55 3.24 -11.33
N GLY A 95 -4.49 3.18 -10.53
CA GLY A 95 -3.23 2.59 -10.97
C GLY A 95 -3.34 1.07 -10.94
N VAL A 96 -2.92 0.43 -12.03
CA VAL A 96 -2.89 -1.03 -12.18
C VAL A 96 -1.45 -1.50 -12.19
N PHE A 97 -1.13 -2.47 -11.33
CA PHE A 97 0.23 -2.97 -11.15
C PHE A 97 0.28 -4.49 -11.32
N ASP A 98 1.31 -4.96 -12.01
CA ASP A 98 1.78 -6.34 -11.95
C ASP A 98 2.61 -6.51 -10.66
N VAL A 99 2.18 -7.43 -9.82
CA VAL A 99 2.80 -7.78 -8.53
C VAL A 99 3.09 -9.29 -8.45
N THR A 100 3.24 -9.95 -9.59
CA THR A 100 3.71 -11.35 -9.65
C THR A 100 5.09 -11.51 -9.00
N GLN A 101 5.92 -10.45 -9.05
CA GLN A 101 7.13 -10.27 -8.25
C GLN A 101 6.92 -9.10 -7.26
N PRO A 102 6.49 -9.37 -6.02
CA PRO A 102 6.07 -8.31 -5.08
C PRO A 102 7.21 -7.41 -4.58
N ASP A 103 8.47 -7.81 -4.74
CA ASP A 103 9.67 -6.98 -4.51
C ASP A 103 9.99 -6.05 -5.70
N LYS A 104 9.32 -6.24 -6.84
CA LYS A 104 9.49 -5.46 -8.07
C LYS A 104 8.13 -5.14 -8.70
N PRO A 105 7.24 -4.45 -7.98
CA PRO A 105 5.93 -4.07 -8.52
C PRO A 105 6.11 -3.17 -9.75
N ARG A 106 5.32 -3.40 -10.78
CA ARG A 106 5.41 -2.66 -12.05
C ARG A 106 4.05 -2.11 -12.43
N GLU A 107 3.95 -0.80 -12.63
CA GLU A 107 2.73 -0.19 -13.17
C GLU A 107 2.53 -0.66 -14.61
N ILE A 108 1.36 -1.20 -14.92
CA ILE A 108 1.00 -1.77 -16.23
C ILE A 108 -0.11 -1.00 -16.93
N ALA A 109 -0.93 -0.25 -16.20
CA ALA A 109 -1.95 0.63 -16.77
C ALA A 109 -2.38 1.74 -15.80
N PHE A 110 -2.91 2.82 -16.37
CA PHE A 110 -3.54 3.94 -15.67
C PHE A 110 -4.63 4.60 -16.51
#